data_AF-A0A831TAD9-F1
#
_entry.id   AF-A0A831TAD9-F1
#
_cell.length_a   1.000
_cell.length_b   1.000
_cell.length_c   1.000
_cell.angle_alpha   90.00
_cell.angle_beta   90.00
_cell.angle_gamma   90.00
#
_symmetry.space_group_name_H-M   'P 1'
#
loop_
_entity.id
_entity.type
_entity.pdbx_description
1 polymer ?
#
loop_
_entity_poly.entity_id
_entity_poly.type
_entity_poly.pdbx_seq_one_letter_code
_entity_poly.pdbx_strand_id
1 'polypeptide(L)'
;MTIEPSRSARLGLSVVLALALLGMTIAGLGCGPRYPKVTSKENLTLVLALRTACSTEDPARLEKVEKAIQRASGEGKLTEAERTALERIVSMARKGEWKQAERACRSFAKAQLN
;
A
#
# COMPACT_ATOMS: atom_id res chain seq x y z
N MET A 1 54.89 5.87 -17.20
CA MET A 1 54.04 5.94 -16.00
C MET A 1 52.60 5.99 -16.51
N THR A 2 51.96 4.82 -16.64
CA THR A 2 50.62 4.68 -17.20
C THR A 2 49.86 3.75 -16.28
N ILE A 3 48.91 4.30 -15.53
CA ILE A 3 48.10 3.53 -14.58
C ILE A 3 46.89 2.97 -15.34
N GLU A 4 46.87 1.65 -15.57
CA GLU A 4 45.68 0.95 -16.03
C GLU A 4 44.72 0.73 -14.84
N PRO A 5 43.47 1.22 -14.88
CA PRO A 5 42.52 0.94 -13.83
C PRO A 5 41.96 -0.49 -13.97
N SER A 6 42.16 -1.25 -12.89
CA SER A 6 41.75 -2.63 -12.62
C SER A 6 40.33 -3.01 -13.11
N ARG A 7 40.25 -4.03 -13.98
CA ARG A 7 39.01 -4.68 -14.45
C ARG A 7 38.19 -5.36 -13.32
N SER A 8 38.79 -5.59 -12.16
CA SER A 8 38.22 -6.34 -11.03
C SER A 8 37.11 -5.59 -10.28
N ALA A 9 37.06 -4.26 -10.35
CA ALA A 9 36.05 -3.45 -9.65
C ALA A 9 34.66 -3.48 -10.33
N ARG A 10 34.61 -3.72 -11.65
CA ARG A 10 33.36 -3.69 -12.42
C ARG A 10 32.53 -4.97 -12.24
N LEU A 11 33.19 -6.11 -12.06
CA LEU A 11 32.53 -7.41 -11.89
C LEU A 11 31.95 -7.62 -10.49
N GLY A 12 32.66 -7.19 -9.44
CA GLY A 12 32.15 -7.30 -8.06
C GLY A 12 30.88 -6.48 -7.83
N LEU A 13 30.80 -5.30 -8.47
CA LEU A 13 29.63 -4.41 -8.35
C LEU A 13 28.39 -5.01 -9.02
N SER A 14 28.53 -5.68 -10.17
CA SER A 14 27.41 -6.29 -10.88
C SER A 14 26.80 -7.49 -10.16
N VAL A 15 27.61 -8.29 -9.46
CA VAL A 15 27.12 -9.48 -8.72
C VAL A 15 26.39 -9.07 -7.44
N VAL A 16 26.87 -8.04 -6.74
CA VAL A 16 26.18 -7.49 -5.55
C VAL A 16 24.84 -6.86 -5.94
N LEU A 17 24.76 -6.19 -7.08
CA LEU A 17 23.51 -5.57 -7.55
C LEU A 17 22.46 -6.62 -7.96
N ALA A 18 22.88 -7.73 -8.56
CA ALA A 18 21.99 -8.83 -8.92
C ALA A 18 21.43 -9.58 -7.69
N LEU A 19 22.25 -9.76 -6.64
CA LEU A 19 21.80 -10.37 -5.38
C LEU A 19 20.86 -9.44 -4.58
N ALA A 20 21.08 -8.13 -4.61
CA ALA A 20 20.19 -7.16 -3.97
C ALA A 20 18.79 -7.11 -4.62
N LEU A 21 18.71 -7.29 -5.94
CA LEU A 21 17.44 -7.37 -6.67
C LEU A 21 16.68 -8.68 -6.41
N LEU A 22 17.37 -9.79 -6.12
CA LEU A 22 16.74 -11.08 -5.87
C LEU A 22 16.18 -11.19 -4.43
N GLY A 23 16.74 -10.47 -3.45
CA GLY A 23 16.25 -10.46 -2.07
C GLY A 23 14.92 -9.71 -1.87
N MET A 24 14.53 -8.86 -2.82
CA MET A 24 13.37 -7.97 -2.68
C MET A 24 12.04 -8.58 -3.17
N THR A 25 12.06 -9.79 -3.73
CA THR A 25 10.86 -10.44 -4.32
C THR A 25 10.11 -11.39 -3.36
N ILE A 26 10.66 -11.70 -2.18
CA ILE A 26 10.04 -12.66 -1.23
C ILE A 26 9.27 -11.97 -0.09
N ALA A 27 8.91 -10.69 -0.23
CA ALA A 27 7.96 -10.03 0.68
C ALA A 27 6.48 -10.23 0.25
N GLY A 28 6.21 -11.14 -0.69
CA GLY A 28 4.91 -11.31 -1.35
C GLY A 28 4.11 -12.56 -0.95
N LEU A 29 4.58 -13.40 -0.03
CA LEU A 29 3.84 -14.59 0.41
C LEU A 29 3.37 -14.46 1.87
N GLY A 30 2.12 -14.03 2.01
CA GLY A 30 1.22 -14.76 2.92
C GLY A 30 1.17 -14.37 4.40
N CYS A 31 1.49 -13.13 4.78
CA CYS A 31 1.07 -12.57 6.08
C CYS A 31 0.76 -11.08 5.92
N GLY A 32 -0.37 -10.77 5.28
CA GLY A 32 -0.92 -9.42 5.32
C GLY A 32 -1.28 -9.05 6.76
N PRO A 33 -1.09 -7.78 7.19
CA PRO A 33 -1.47 -7.35 8.53
C PRO A 33 -2.96 -7.69 8.74
N ARG A 34 -3.23 -8.40 9.83
CA ARG A 34 -4.58 -8.77 10.27
C ARG A 34 -5.36 -7.47 10.44
N TYR A 35 -6.19 -7.12 9.46
CA TYR A 35 -6.97 -5.90 9.52
C TYR A 35 -7.92 -5.99 10.73
N PRO A 36 -8.03 -4.91 11.53
CA PRO A 36 -8.93 -4.88 12.67
C PRO A 36 -10.38 -5.07 12.21
N LYS A 37 -11.17 -5.78 13.03
CA LYS A 37 -12.62 -5.90 12.86
C LYS A 37 -13.25 -4.54 13.16
N VAL A 38 -13.86 -3.94 12.16
CA VAL A 38 -14.56 -2.67 12.23
C VAL A 38 -16.01 -2.95 12.62
N THR A 39 -16.48 -2.26 13.66
CA THR A 39 -17.82 -2.46 14.22
C THR A 39 -18.90 -1.56 13.58
N SER A 40 -18.55 -0.63 12.67
CA SER A 40 -19.49 0.40 12.16
C SER A 40 -19.70 0.40 10.63
N LYS A 41 -20.96 0.56 10.20
CA LYS A 41 -21.39 0.61 8.79
C LYS A 41 -20.74 1.75 8.00
N GLU A 42 -20.44 2.88 8.65
CA GLU A 42 -19.80 4.05 8.02
C GLU A 42 -18.42 3.69 7.45
N ASN A 43 -17.70 2.79 8.10
CA ASN A 43 -16.34 2.43 7.71
C ASN A 43 -16.34 1.49 6.49
N LEU A 44 -17.38 0.65 6.35
CA LEU A 44 -17.58 -0.16 5.16
C LEU A 44 -17.80 0.72 3.91
N THR A 45 -18.55 1.80 4.06
CA THR A 45 -18.80 2.78 2.99
C THR A 45 -17.51 3.47 2.54
N LEU A 46 -16.64 3.86 3.48
CA LEU A 46 -15.33 4.44 3.16
C LEU A 46 -14.44 3.47 2.38
N VAL A 47 -14.43 2.19 2.77
CA VAL A 47 -13.65 1.15 2.07
C VAL A 47 -14.18 0.91 0.65
N LEU A 48 -15.50 0.92 0.46
CA LEU A 48 -16.12 0.77 -0.86
C LEU A 48 -15.84 1.98 -1.75
N ALA A 49 -15.90 3.18 -1.19
CA ALA A 49 -15.54 4.41 -1.90
C ALA A 49 -14.06 4.41 -2.30
N LEU A 50 -13.16 4.01 -1.39
CA LEU A 50 -11.74 3.86 -1.66
C LEU A 50 -11.46 2.81 -2.75
N ARG A 51 -12.15 1.67 -2.68
CA ARG A 51 -12.08 0.62 -3.72
C ARG A 51 -12.47 1.18 -5.07
N THR A 52 -13.55 1.97 -5.13
CA THR A 52 -14.04 2.57 -6.37
C THR A 52 -13.04 3.58 -6.92
N ALA A 53 -12.46 4.44 -6.07
CA ALA A 53 -11.40 5.35 -6.47
C ALA A 53 -10.18 4.59 -7.03
N CYS A 54 -9.77 3.50 -6.37
CA CYS A 54 -8.66 2.66 -6.82
C CYS A 54 -8.96 1.92 -8.13
N SER A 55 -10.17 1.38 -8.30
CA SER A 55 -10.55 0.63 -9.51
C SER A 55 -10.80 1.52 -10.72
N THR A 56 -11.22 2.77 -10.50
CA THR A 56 -11.38 3.78 -11.56
C THR A 56 -10.13 4.61 -11.79
N GLU A 57 -9.06 4.35 -11.02
CA GLU A 57 -7.79 5.08 -11.04
C GLU A 57 -8.01 6.61 -11.00
N ASP A 58 -9.01 7.05 -10.24
CA ASP A 58 -9.48 8.44 -10.21
C ASP A 58 -8.85 9.18 -9.02
N PRO A 59 -7.86 10.06 -9.27
CA PRO A 59 -7.17 10.79 -8.21
C PRO A 59 -8.07 11.81 -7.49
N ALA A 60 -9.09 12.36 -8.18
CA ALA A 60 -10.02 13.30 -7.56
C ALA A 60 -10.97 12.58 -6.58
N ARG A 61 -11.39 11.35 -6.91
CA ARG A 61 -12.11 10.48 -5.96
C ARG A 61 -11.22 10.06 -4.81
N LEU A 62 -9.94 9.74 -5.08
CA LEU A 62 -8.99 9.39 -4.04
C LEU A 62 -8.83 10.50 -3.01
N GLU A 63 -8.67 11.75 -3.45
CA GLU A 63 -8.56 12.91 -2.55
C GLU A 63 -9.83 13.12 -1.70
N LYS A 64 -11.02 12.95 -2.30
CA LYS A 64 -12.29 13.03 -1.55
C LYS A 64 -12.37 11.97 -0.47
N VAL A 65 -11.96 10.74 -0.78
CA VAL A 65 -11.96 9.62 0.18
C VAL A 65 -10.93 9.86 1.28
N GLU A 66 -9.74 10.34 0.95
CA GLU A 66 -8.69 10.72 1.92
C GLU A 66 -9.21 11.75 2.94
N LYS A 67 -9.88 12.81 2.48
CA LYS A 67 -10.51 13.80 3.37
C LYS A 67 -11.62 13.18 4.24
N ALA A 68 -12.40 12.26 3.69
CA ALA A 68 -13.45 11.56 4.44
C ALA A 68 -12.86 10.64 5.53
N ILE A 69 -11.73 9.98 5.26
CA ILE A 69 -10.98 9.17 6.25
C ILE A 69 -10.47 10.06 7.39
N GLN A 70 -9.84 11.20 7.06
CA GLN A 70 -9.33 12.14 8.06
C GLN A 70 -10.45 12.67 8.95
N ARG A 71 -11.60 13.04 8.35
CA ARG A 71 -12.77 13.49 9.09
C ARG A 71 -13.32 12.39 10.01
N ALA A 72 -13.52 11.17 9.50
CA ALA A 72 -14.02 10.06 10.30
C ALA A 72 -13.08 9.68 11.45
N SER A 73 -11.76 9.80 11.24
CA SER A 73 -10.79 9.65 12.33
C SER A 73 -10.90 10.76 13.37
N GLY A 74 -11.02 12.02 12.95
CA GLY A 74 -11.19 13.15 13.88
C GLY A 74 -12.50 13.08 14.67
N GLU A 75 -13.53 12.48 14.10
CA GLU A 75 -14.83 12.20 14.76
C GLU A 75 -14.79 10.95 15.65
N GLY A 76 -13.65 10.24 15.76
CA GLY A 76 -13.52 9.01 16.56
C GLY A 76 -14.27 7.80 16.00
N LYS A 77 -14.69 7.84 14.74
CA LYS A 77 -15.44 6.76 14.06
C LYS A 77 -14.54 5.67 13.47
N LEU A 78 -13.25 5.95 13.32
CA LEU A 78 -12.24 5.00 12.91
C LEU A 78 -11.32 4.69 14.08
N THR A 79 -11.03 3.41 14.29
CA THR A 79 -9.94 3.04 15.19
C THR A 79 -8.60 3.42 14.56
N GLU A 80 -7.56 3.59 15.39
CA GLU A 80 -6.21 3.90 14.90
C GLU A 80 -5.74 2.90 13.82
N ALA A 81 -5.97 1.62 14.08
CA ALA A 81 -5.58 0.56 13.15
C ALA A 81 -6.35 0.61 11.82
N GLU A 82 -7.62 1.03 11.84
CA GLU A 82 -8.42 1.23 10.62
C GLU A 82 -7.93 2.42 9.83
N ARG A 83 -7.64 3.54 10.49
CA ARG A 83 -7.06 4.73 9.86
C ARG A 83 -5.75 4.37 9.18
N THR A 84 -4.80 3.77 9.92
CA THR A 84 -3.49 3.41 9.38
C THR A 84 -3.62 2.49 8.16
N ALA A 85 -4.53 1.53 8.21
CA ALA A 85 -4.80 0.63 7.09
C ALA A 85 -5.33 1.38 5.85
N LEU A 86 -6.29 2.29 6.02
CA LEU A 86 -6.87 3.08 4.94
C LEU A 86 -5.86 4.08 4.36
N GLU A 87 -5.08 4.76 5.19
CA GLU A 87 -4.02 5.67 4.75
C GLU A 87 -2.92 4.94 3.97
N ARG A 88 -2.56 3.72 4.37
CA ARG A 88 -1.62 2.89 3.62
C ARG A 88 -2.15 2.60 2.20
N ILE A 89 -3.44 2.33 2.08
CA ILE A 89 -4.09 2.10 0.78
C ILE A 89 -4.10 3.37 -0.07
N VAL A 90 -4.42 4.52 0.53
CA VAL A 90 -4.34 5.83 -0.14
C VAL A 90 -2.92 6.11 -0.63
N SER A 91 -1.90 5.79 0.18
CA SER A 91 -0.49 5.96 -0.21
C SER A 91 -0.11 5.08 -1.40
N MET A 92 -0.53 3.81 -1.45
CA MET A 92 -0.32 2.93 -2.61
C MET A 92 -0.97 3.51 -3.87
N ALA A 93 -2.22 3.97 -3.76
CA ALA A 93 -2.94 4.60 -4.86
C ALA A 93 -2.24 5.89 -5.35
N ARG A 94 -1.78 6.77 -4.45
CA ARG A 94 -1.00 7.98 -4.77
C ARG A 94 0.30 7.67 -5.52
N LYS A 95 0.93 6.54 -5.26
CA LYS A 95 2.14 6.07 -5.95
C LYS A 95 1.86 5.46 -7.33
N GLY A 96 0.59 5.43 -7.77
CA GLY A 96 0.18 4.79 -9.01
C GLY A 96 0.02 3.27 -8.89
N GLU A 97 0.11 2.70 -7.68
CA GLU A 97 -0.04 1.26 -7.43
C GLU A 97 -1.52 0.87 -7.32
N TRP A 98 -2.36 1.38 -8.22
CA TRP A 98 -3.83 1.29 -8.16
C TRP A 98 -4.35 -0.13 -7.96
N LYS A 99 -3.80 -1.09 -8.72
CA LYS A 99 -4.17 -2.52 -8.61
C LYS A 99 -3.80 -3.12 -7.25
N GLN A 100 -2.69 -2.69 -6.64
CA GLN A 100 -2.30 -3.14 -5.30
C GLN A 100 -3.24 -2.54 -4.24
N ALA A 101 -3.52 -1.24 -4.36
CA ALA A 101 -4.46 -0.53 -3.50
C ALA A 101 -5.87 -1.13 -3.56
N GLU A 102 -6.36 -1.50 -4.75
CA GLU A 102 -7.65 -2.14 -4.91
C GLU A 102 -7.70 -3.53 -4.23
N ARG A 103 -6.66 -4.35 -4.40
CA ARG A 103 -6.56 -5.66 -3.71
C ARG A 103 -6.52 -5.50 -2.20
N ALA A 104 -5.81 -4.48 -1.71
CA ALA A 104 -5.78 -4.16 -0.29
C ALA A 104 -7.17 -3.72 0.22
N CYS A 105 -7.93 -2.92 -0.55
CA CYS A 105 -9.32 -2.59 -0.23
C CYS A 105 -10.20 -3.83 -0.11
N ARG A 106 -10.11 -4.76 -1.09
CA ARG A 106 -10.88 -6.01 -1.06
C ARG A 106 -10.51 -6.87 0.14
N SER A 107 -9.23 -6.94 0.49
CA SER A 107 -8.74 -7.70 1.65
C SER A 107 -9.21 -7.07 2.96
N PHE A 108 -9.17 -5.73 3.06
CA PHE A 108 -9.72 -4.98 4.18
C PHE A 108 -11.21 -5.27 4.34
N ALA A 109 -11.99 -5.14 3.26
CA ALA A 109 -13.44 -5.42 3.28
C ALA A 109 -13.76 -6.86 3.68
N LYS A 110 -12.98 -7.85 3.19
CA LYS A 110 -13.15 -9.25 3.57
C LYS A 110 -12.89 -9.48 5.06
N ALA A 111 -11.89 -8.81 5.63
CA ALA A 111 -11.61 -8.87 7.07
C ALA A 111 -12.73 -8.27 7.93
N GLN A 112 -13.63 -7.46 7.36
CA GLN A 112 -14.81 -6.94 8.06
C GLN A 112 -15.95 -7.95 8.14
N LEU A 113 -16.02 -8.89 7.20
CA LEU A 113 -17.13 -9.84 7.09
C LEU A 113 -16.87 -11.15 7.84
N ASN A 114 -15.62 -11.43 8.23
CA ASN A 114 -15.19 -12.63 8.96
C ASN A 114 -14.83 -12.28 10.40
#